data_AF-A0A091F9W7-F1
#
_entry.id   AF-A0A091F9W7-F1
#
_cell.length_a   1.000
_cell.length_b   1.000
_cell.length_c   1.000
_cell.angle_alpha   90.00
_cell.angle_beta   90.00
_cell.angle_gamma   90.00
#
_symmetry.space_group_name_H-M   'P 1'
#
loop_
_entity.id
_entity.type
_entity.pdbx_description
1 polymer ?
#
loop_
_entity_poly.entity_id
_entity_poly.type
_entity_poly.pdbx_seq_one_letter_code
_entity_poly.pdbx_strand_id
1 'polypeptide(L)'
;CPWGGCSISHLKQLITGHLQESVPDPELIDLIYCGRKLRDDQTLDFYGIQSGSTVHVLRKSWPEPDQKPEPVDKVAAVREFRVLHTALHSSPAYRDAVFKMLGNKESLDQIIVATPGLSSDPVALGVLQDKDLFSVFADPSMLDT
;
A
#
# COMPACT_ATOMS: atom_id res chain seq x y z
N CYS A 1 -42.84 12.06 -6.76
CA CYS A 1 -42.33 10.71 -7.10
C CYS A 1 -41.81 10.04 -5.83
N PRO A 2 -42.05 8.73 -5.59
CA PRO A 2 -41.77 8.11 -4.29
C PRO A 2 -40.28 8.01 -3.91
N TRP A 3 -39.35 8.38 -4.80
CA TRP A 3 -37.90 8.31 -4.59
C TRP A 3 -37.22 9.68 -4.48
N GLY A 4 -37.99 10.77 -4.59
CA GLY A 4 -37.41 12.12 -4.72
C GLY A 4 -36.65 12.62 -3.49
N GLY A 5 -37.01 12.10 -2.31
CA GLY A 5 -36.32 12.36 -1.04
C GLY A 5 -35.14 11.42 -0.76
N CYS A 6 -34.84 10.46 -1.63
CA CYS A 6 -33.73 9.52 -1.39
C CYS A 6 -32.39 10.25 -1.53
N SER A 7 -31.55 10.15 -0.50
CA SER A 7 -30.20 10.70 -0.53
C SER A 7 -29.27 9.82 -1.35
N ILE A 8 -28.21 10.43 -1.90
CA ILE A 8 -27.15 9.71 -2.59
C ILE A 8 -26.44 8.73 -1.65
N SER A 9 -26.27 9.08 -0.37
CA SER A 9 -25.73 8.16 0.63
C SER A 9 -26.56 6.89 0.76
N HIS A 10 -27.88 7.01 0.78
CA HIS A 10 -28.79 5.85 0.86
C HIS A 10 -28.75 5.03 -0.42
N LEU A 11 -28.69 5.68 -1.59
CA LEU A 11 -28.53 5.00 -2.86
C LEU A 11 -27.21 4.19 -2.92
N LYS A 12 -26.09 4.75 -2.44
CA LYS A 12 -24.81 4.01 -2.37
C LYS A 12 -24.94 2.73 -1.55
N GLN A 13 -25.56 2.81 -0.37
CA GLN A 13 -25.79 1.65 0.50
C GLN A 13 -26.63 0.57 -0.19
N LEU A 14 -27.69 0.97 -0.90
CA LEU A 14 -28.54 0.03 -1.67
C LEU A 14 -27.76 -0.66 -2.80
N ILE A 15 -26.97 0.11 -3.55
CA ILE A 15 -26.16 -0.43 -4.66
C ILE A 15 -25.13 -1.42 -4.13
N THR A 16 -24.39 -1.09 -3.07
CA THR A 16 -23.41 -2.00 -2.49
C THR A 16 -24.03 -3.24 -1.87
N GLY A 17 -25.24 -3.12 -1.31
CA GLY A 17 -26.00 -4.28 -0.82
C GLY A 17 -26.41 -5.25 -1.94
N HIS A 18 -26.75 -4.73 -3.13
CA HIS A 18 -27.11 -5.55 -4.28
C HIS A 18 -25.92 -6.07 -5.10
N LEU A 19 -24.77 -5.38 -5.06
CA LEU A 19 -23.57 -5.69 -5.84
C LEU A 19 -22.43 -6.28 -5.00
N GLN A 20 -22.75 -6.91 -3.87
CA GLN A 20 -21.80 -7.39 -2.84
C GLN A 20 -20.60 -8.19 -3.36
N GLU A 21 -20.74 -8.95 -4.46
CA GLU A 21 -19.63 -9.72 -5.05
C GLU A 21 -18.63 -8.85 -5.85
N SER A 22 -18.98 -7.60 -6.15
CA SER A 22 -18.29 -6.77 -7.14
C SER A 22 -17.94 -5.37 -6.67
N VAL A 23 -18.35 -4.93 -5.48
CA VAL A 23 -18.10 -3.57 -5.01
C VAL A 23 -17.74 -3.56 -3.52
N PRO A 24 -16.52 -3.14 -3.15
CA PRO A 24 -16.18 -2.94 -1.74
C PRO A 24 -16.96 -1.75 -1.17
N ASP A 25 -17.14 -1.74 0.16
CA ASP A 25 -17.78 -0.74 1.03
C ASP A 25 -18.39 0.53 0.34
N PRO A 26 -19.63 0.95 0.65
CA PRO A 26 -20.21 2.19 0.11
C PRO A 26 -19.33 3.44 0.28
N GLU A 27 -18.45 3.48 1.28
CA GLU A 27 -17.47 4.58 1.44
C GLU A 27 -16.34 4.55 0.41
N LEU A 28 -16.06 3.41 -0.23
CA LEU A 28 -15.01 3.21 -1.23
C LEU A 28 -15.50 3.41 -2.67
N ILE A 29 -16.73 3.89 -2.86
CA ILE A 29 -17.27 4.21 -4.18
C ILE A 29 -17.75 5.66 -4.32
N ASP A 30 -17.68 6.13 -5.55
CA ASP A 30 -18.29 7.35 -6.04
C ASP A 30 -19.37 7.02 -7.08
N LEU A 31 -20.50 7.70 -6.99
CA LEU A 31 -21.55 7.64 -8.01
C LEU A 31 -21.36 8.81 -8.97
N ILE A 32 -21.43 8.53 -10.27
CA ILE A 32 -21.31 9.52 -11.35
C ILE A 32 -22.59 9.54 -12.18
N TYR A 33 -23.15 10.73 -12.37
CA TYR A 33 -24.29 10.97 -13.26
C TYR A 33 -24.03 12.18 -14.15
N CYS A 34 -24.28 12.07 -15.45
CA CYS A 34 -23.99 13.13 -16.44
C CYS A 34 -22.56 13.71 -16.31
N GLY A 35 -21.57 12.85 -16.04
CA GLY A 35 -20.17 13.25 -15.87
C GLY A 35 -19.85 13.98 -14.55
N ARG A 36 -20.79 14.05 -13.61
CA ARG A 36 -20.62 14.71 -12.31
C ARG A 36 -20.62 13.70 -11.18
N LYS A 37 -19.67 13.84 -10.25
CA LYS A 37 -19.67 13.10 -8.99
C LYS A 37 -20.83 13.56 -8.11
N LEU A 38 -21.61 12.60 -7.64
CA LEU A 38 -22.75 12.84 -6.76
C LEU A 38 -22.27 13.01 -5.32
N ARG A 39 -22.82 14.02 -4.64
CA ARG A 39 -22.56 14.30 -3.22
C ARG A 39 -23.56 13.56 -2.33
N ASP A 40 -23.04 12.98 -1.25
CA ASP A 40 -23.79 12.08 -0.36
C ASP A 40 -24.92 12.75 0.42
N ASP A 41 -24.79 14.06 0.68
CA ASP A 41 -25.76 14.93 1.37
C ASP A 41 -26.92 15.38 0.48
N GLN A 42 -26.86 15.08 -0.82
CA GLN A 42 -27.81 15.55 -1.80
C GLN A 42 -28.80 14.44 -2.19
N THR A 43 -29.92 14.80 -2.84
CA THR A 43 -30.98 13.87 -3.24
C THR A 43 -30.96 13.55 -4.73
N LEU A 44 -31.65 12.48 -5.12
CA LEU A 44 -31.87 12.13 -6.53
C LEU A 44 -32.55 13.26 -7.32
N ASP A 45 -33.56 13.92 -6.72
CA ASP A 45 -34.30 15.01 -7.36
C ASP A 45 -33.42 16.22 -7.67
N PHE A 46 -32.46 16.54 -6.81
CA PHE A 46 -31.54 17.66 -7.06
C PHE A 46 -30.70 17.46 -8.32
N TYR A 47 -30.32 16.21 -8.61
CA TYR A 47 -29.61 15.87 -9.85
C TYR A 47 -30.55 15.52 -11.01
N GLY A 48 -31.87 15.54 -10.80
CA GLY A 48 -32.87 15.16 -11.80
C GLY A 48 -32.86 13.67 -12.15
N ILE A 49 -32.37 12.82 -11.25
CA ILE A 49 -32.26 11.37 -11.49
C ILE A 49 -33.65 10.74 -11.35
N GLN A 50 -34.10 10.08 -12.42
CA GLN A 50 -35.40 9.41 -12.49
C GLN A 50 -35.27 7.91 -12.74
N SER A 51 -36.35 7.17 -12.54
CA SER A 51 -36.42 5.75 -12.90
C SER A 51 -36.04 5.56 -14.38
N GLY A 52 -35.15 4.59 -14.66
CA GLY A 52 -34.57 4.37 -15.98
C GLY A 52 -33.29 5.15 -16.27
N SER A 53 -32.87 6.06 -15.39
CA SER A 53 -31.56 6.71 -15.49
C SER A 53 -30.43 5.74 -15.22
N THR A 54 -29.29 5.92 -15.89
CA THR A 54 -28.06 5.16 -15.64
C THR A 54 -27.12 5.98 -14.76
N VAL A 55 -26.68 5.39 -13.64
CA VAL A 55 -25.65 5.95 -12.76
C VAL A 55 -24.41 5.05 -12.86
N HIS A 56 -23.24 5.65 -13.03
CA HIS A 56 -21.98 4.89 -13.08
C HIS A 56 -21.39 4.79 -11.66
N VAL A 57 -20.91 3.60 -11.31
CA VAL A 57 -20.22 3.33 -10.04
C VAL A 57 -18.71 3.31 -10.30
N LEU A 58 -17.97 4.15 -9.59
CA LEU A 58 -16.50 4.21 -9.67
C LEU A 58 -15.89 3.86 -8.32
N ARG A 59 -14.92 2.95 -8.29
CA ARG A 59 -14.16 2.66 -7.06
C ARG A 59 -13.16 3.80 -6.81
N LYS A 60 -13.14 4.34 -5.59
CA LYS A 60 -12.23 5.43 -5.17
C LYS A 60 -10.77 5.01 -5.20
N SER A 61 -10.50 3.76 -4.81
CA SER A 61 -9.22 3.11 -5.06
C SER A 61 -9.39 2.19 -6.26
N TRP A 62 -8.61 2.46 -7.31
CA TRP A 62 -8.06 1.33 -8.06
C TRP A 62 -7.26 0.55 -7.02
N PRO A 63 -7.55 -0.75 -6.77
CA PRO A 63 -6.62 -1.51 -5.96
C PRO A 63 -5.30 -1.44 -6.71
N GLU A 64 -4.27 -0.83 -6.11
CA GLU A 64 -2.91 -0.99 -6.59
C GLU A 64 -2.76 -2.50 -6.79
N PRO A 65 -2.39 -2.97 -8.01
CA PRO A 65 -2.27 -4.40 -8.24
C PRO A 65 -1.39 -4.95 -7.13
N ASP A 66 -1.88 -6.00 -6.44
CA ASP A 66 -1.16 -6.70 -5.40
C ASP A 66 0.27 -6.91 -5.92
N GLN A 67 1.25 -6.21 -5.32
CA GLN A 67 2.63 -6.27 -5.74
C GLN A 67 3.12 -7.67 -5.39
N LYS A 68 2.88 -8.61 -6.31
CA LYS A 68 3.45 -9.94 -6.20
C LYS A 68 4.96 -9.75 -6.16
N PRO A 69 5.63 -10.15 -5.07
CA PRO A 69 7.07 -9.99 -4.97
C PRO A 69 7.70 -10.65 -6.20
N GLU A 70 8.60 -9.93 -6.87
CA GLU A 70 9.33 -10.51 -7.98
C GLU A 70 9.98 -11.83 -7.53
N PRO A 71 9.99 -12.87 -8.38
CA PRO A 71 10.63 -14.12 -8.02
C PRO A 71 12.10 -13.87 -7.66
N VAL A 72 12.44 -14.06 -6.40
CA VAL A 72 13.81 -13.90 -5.92
C VAL A 72 14.62 -15.09 -6.42
N ASP A 73 15.69 -14.81 -7.18
CA ASP A 73 16.74 -15.80 -7.40
C ASP A 73 17.43 -16.05 -6.06
N LYS A 74 17.04 -17.14 -5.40
CA LYS A 74 17.53 -17.52 -4.08
C LYS A 74 19.05 -17.69 -4.05
N VAL A 75 19.66 -18.14 -5.15
CA VAL A 75 21.11 -18.36 -5.22
C VAL A 75 21.84 -17.03 -5.28
N ALA A 76 21.37 -16.13 -6.16
CA ALA A 76 21.91 -14.78 -6.25
C ALA A 76 21.73 -14.01 -4.92
N ALA A 77 20.54 -14.07 -4.32
CA ALA A 77 20.22 -13.40 -3.08
C ALA A 77 21.10 -13.90 -1.91
N VAL A 78 21.27 -15.22 -1.75
CA VAL A 78 22.16 -15.78 -0.71
C VAL A 78 23.62 -15.34 -0.93
N ARG A 79 24.07 -15.30 -2.18
CA ARG A 79 25.42 -14.84 -2.51
C ARG A 79 25.63 -13.38 -2.15
N GLU A 80 24.71 -12.51 -2.56
CA GLU A 80 24.78 -11.07 -2.26
C GLU A 80 24.68 -10.80 -0.76
N PHE A 81 23.76 -11.50 -0.09
CA PHE A 81 23.61 -11.44 1.37
C PHE A 81 24.91 -11.82 2.08
N ARG A 82 25.56 -12.92 1.68
CA ARG A 82 26.83 -13.36 2.27
C ARG A 82 27.95 -12.34 2.07
N VAL A 83 28.02 -11.72 0.89
CA VAL A 83 29.02 -10.67 0.59
C VAL A 83 28.79 -9.46 1.49
N LEU A 84 27.55 -8.97 1.57
CA LEU A 84 27.19 -7.85 2.43
C LEU A 84 27.52 -8.17 3.90
N HIS A 85 27.09 -9.34 4.36
CA HIS A 85 27.30 -9.78 5.74
C HIS A 85 28.80 -9.90 6.08
N THR A 86 29.61 -10.42 5.17
CA THR A 86 31.07 -10.49 5.33
C THR A 86 31.70 -9.10 5.39
N ALA A 87 31.22 -8.15 4.56
CA ALA A 87 31.68 -6.77 4.57
C ALA A 87 31.33 -6.07 5.91
N LEU A 88 30.12 -6.28 6.42
CA LEU A 88 29.68 -5.73 7.71
C LEU A 88 30.46 -6.34 8.89
N HIS A 89 30.79 -7.62 8.85
CA HIS A 89 31.56 -8.28 9.90
C HIS A 89 33.05 -7.91 9.87
N SER A 90 33.65 -7.85 8.68
CA SER A 90 35.10 -7.65 8.53
C SER A 90 35.59 -6.28 8.96
N SER A 91 34.73 -5.25 8.95
CA SER A 91 35.09 -3.89 9.30
C SER A 91 34.05 -3.21 10.18
N PRO A 92 34.34 -3.01 11.48
CA PRO A 92 33.46 -2.27 12.39
C PRO A 92 33.18 -0.84 11.90
N ALA A 93 34.18 -0.18 11.31
CA ALA A 93 34.02 1.16 10.76
C ALA A 93 33.09 1.19 9.53
N TYR A 94 33.16 0.16 8.67
CA TYR A 94 32.24 0.02 7.55
C TYR A 94 30.81 -0.24 8.04
N ARG A 95 30.64 -1.13 9.01
CA ARG A 95 29.35 -1.41 9.64
C ARG A 95 28.72 -0.15 10.23
N ASP A 96 29.48 0.64 10.98
CA ASP A 96 29.00 1.89 11.57
C ASP A 96 28.65 2.93 10.49
N ALA A 97 29.42 2.99 9.41
CA ALA A 97 29.14 3.87 8.27
C ALA A 97 27.83 3.46 7.55
N VAL A 98 27.62 2.16 7.33
CA VAL A 98 26.38 1.63 6.73
C VAL A 98 25.19 1.90 7.65
N PHE A 99 25.31 1.63 8.95
CA PHE A 99 24.24 1.92 9.91
C PHE A 99 23.90 3.43 9.92
N LYS A 100 24.91 4.30 9.91
CA LYS A 100 24.70 5.75 9.83
C LYS A 100 24.03 6.18 8.53
N MET A 101 24.36 5.54 7.41
CA MET A 101 23.69 5.76 6.12
C MET A 101 22.23 5.32 6.20
N LEU A 102 21.92 4.16 6.77
CA LEU A 102 20.55 3.66 6.93
C LEU A 102 19.72 4.51 7.91
N GLY A 103 20.36 5.12 8.91
CA GLY A 103 19.73 6.09 9.82
C GLY A 103 19.53 7.48 9.21
N ASN A 104 20.15 7.78 8.06
CA ASN A 104 19.91 9.03 7.35
C ASN A 104 18.58 8.94 6.59
N LYS A 105 17.65 9.84 6.91
CA LYS A 105 16.31 9.86 6.30
C LYS A 105 16.34 9.95 4.77
N GLU A 106 17.18 10.82 4.19
CA GLU A 106 17.28 10.98 2.74
C GLU A 106 17.84 9.72 2.08
N SER A 107 18.87 9.12 2.65
CA SER A 107 19.43 7.86 2.13
C SER A 107 18.44 6.71 2.22
N LEU A 108 17.71 6.60 3.33
CA LEU A 108 16.68 5.58 3.49
C LEU A 108 15.49 5.80 2.56
N ASP A 109 15.03 7.04 2.39
CA ASP A 109 13.97 7.40 1.45
C ASP A 109 14.38 7.01 0.02
N GLN A 110 15.64 7.24 -0.38
CA GLN A 110 16.16 6.79 -1.68
C GLN A 110 16.14 5.26 -1.83
N ILE A 111 16.47 4.51 -0.78
CA ILE A 111 16.39 3.04 -0.78
C ILE A 111 14.93 2.57 -0.89
N ILE A 112 14.00 3.21 -0.18
CA ILE A 112 12.57 2.90 -0.23
C ILE A 112 12.00 3.19 -1.64
N VAL A 113 12.43 4.28 -2.28
CA VAL A 113 12.04 4.58 -3.66
C VAL A 113 12.55 3.50 -4.63
N ALA A 114 13.78 3.03 -4.44
CA ALA A 114 14.35 1.95 -5.25
C ALA A 114 13.68 0.58 -4.97
N THR A 115 13.20 0.37 -3.74
CA THR A 115 12.60 -0.88 -3.27
C THR A 115 11.29 -0.59 -2.52
N PRO A 116 10.18 -0.30 -3.24
CA PRO A 116 8.93 0.17 -2.64
C PRO A 116 8.35 -0.79 -1.60
N GLY A 117 8.53 -2.10 -1.79
CA GLY A 117 8.10 -3.14 -0.86
C GLY A 117 8.65 -2.96 0.56
N LEU A 118 9.81 -2.31 0.71
CA LEU A 118 10.41 -2.01 2.00
C LEU A 118 9.54 -1.08 2.85
N SER A 119 8.82 -0.14 2.22
CA SER A 119 7.90 0.77 2.93
C SER A 119 6.72 0.05 3.59
N SER A 120 6.35 -1.11 3.05
CA SER A 120 5.24 -1.94 3.54
C SER A 120 5.70 -3.02 4.54
N ASP A 121 7.01 -3.12 4.80
CA ASP A 121 7.60 -4.09 5.72
C ASP A 121 8.18 -3.37 6.96
N PRO A 122 7.38 -3.15 8.01
CA PRO A 122 7.85 -2.50 9.23
C PRO A 122 8.90 -3.32 9.98
N VAL A 123 8.95 -4.64 9.77
CA VAL A 123 9.93 -5.52 10.42
C VAL A 123 11.30 -5.30 9.79
N ALA A 124 11.38 -5.31 8.45
CA ALA A 124 12.62 -5.04 7.73
C ALA A 124 13.16 -3.63 8.04
N LEU A 125 12.31 -2.60 8.07
CA LEU A 125 12.70 -1.25 8.46
C LEU A 125 13.24 -1.20 9.90
N GLY A 126 12.59 -1.90 10.83
CA GLY A 126 13.06 -2.03 12.21
C GLY A 126 14.46 -2.62 12.29
N VAL A 127 14.74 -3.69 11.54
CA VAL A 127 16.07 -4.31 11.48
C VAL A 127 17.14 -3.36 10.94
N LEU A 128 16.80 -2.52 9.96
CA LEU A 128 17.76 -1.58 9.35
C LEU A 128 18.01 -0.32 10.19
N GLN A 129 17.06 0.10 11.01
CA GLN A 129 17.12 1.36 11.77
C GLN A 129 17.48 1.17 13.24
N ASP A 130 17.09 0.05 13.85
CA ASP A 130 17.40 -0.24 15.24
C ASP A 130 18.84 -0.79 15.36
N LYS A 131 19.61 -0.20 16.27
CA LYS A 131 21.03 -0.53 16.41
C LYS A 131 21.26 -1.95 16.90
N ASP A 132 20.42 -2.42 17.82
CA ASP A 132 20.57 -3.74 18.42
C ASP A 132 20.13 -4.81 17.41
N LEU A 133 19.01 -4.59 16.71
CA LEU A 133 18.57 -5.48 15.63
C LEU A 133 19.56 -5.51 14.46
N PHE A 134 20.10 -4.36 14.05
CA PHE A 134 21.12 -4.30 12.99
C PHE A 134 22.40 -5.03 13.39
N SER A 135 22.78 -4.98 14.68
CA SER A 135 23.95 -5.69 15.18
C SER A 135 23.78 -7.21 15.14
N VAL A 136 22.59 -7.71 15.45
CA VAL A 136 22.22 -9.12 15.32
C VAL A 136 22.17 -9.52 13.84
N PHE A 137 21.61 -8.67 12.98
CA PHE A 137 21.57 -8.89 11.54
C PHE A 137 22.96 -8.99 10.89
N ALA A 138 23.94 -8.28 11.44
CA ALA A 138 25.34 -8.32 11.00
C ALA A 138 26.19 -9.40 11.71
N ASP A 139 25.58 -10.26 12.54
CA ASP A 139 26.27 -11.32 13.28
C ASP A 139 26.50 -12.57 12.42
N PRO A 140 27.75 -13.08 12.31
CA PRO A 140 28.09 -14.20 11.43
C PRO A 140 27.33 -15.49 11.73
N SER A 141 26.81 -15.67 12.95
CA SER A 141 25.97 -16.82 13.32
C SER A 141 24.64 -16.88 12.57
N MET A 142 24.21 -15.78 11.94
CA MET A 142 23.01 -15.71 11.09
C MET A 142 23.17 -16.36 9.71
N LEU A 143 24.39 -16.73 9.29
CA LEU A 143 24.66 -17.31 7.96
C LEU A 143 24.63 -18.85 7.91
N ASP A 144 24.62 -19.51 9.07
CA ASP A 144 24.79 -20.97 9.20
C ASP A 144 23.47 -21.78 9.24
N THR A 145 22.32 -21.12 9.03
CA THR A 145 20.99 -21.74 8.91
C THR A 145 20.47 -21.67 7.49
#